data_AF-A0A1C9W4B2-F1
#
_entry.id   AF-A0A1C9W4B2-F1
#
_cell.length_a   1.000
_cell.length_b   1.000
_cell.length_c   1.000
_cell.angle_alpha   90.00
_cell.angle_beta   90.00
_cell.angle_gamma   90.00
#
_symmetry.space_group_name_H-M   'P 1'
#
loop_
_entity.id
_entity.type
_entity.pdbx_description
1 polymer ?
#
loop_
_entity_poly.entity_id
_entity_poly.type
_entity_poly.pdbx_seq_one_letter_code
_entity_poly.pdbx_strand_id
1 'polypeptide(L)'
;MADNFLDMALNQLGSTGLDALGNALGLSGDQREAAVRTGGSTLLAGMLNKGTSKTGMASIFKHVTESEDFDFSSIADVFRDPARVSSLEEKGGSLLDALFGGKSTNAVNLLASALNLDGRTGSSLMKLLGPVVMSLLGKVVKGKGLDISGLASFLFGQKEYIKGKIPDGLLKELGVNDFSDLGASLESRGHAEPLEPRPQKVRHAEKGRTGFAKWFWPILIALAALWALNMCAKKEALDDDQPGAVILEEEQVMTGEDRDMGGDRMEGQVSTDGFASSFKEYLQSDARDPNREFPLTIEFAQDSARPTSESVPDVNELVAILQDNSGMTIAIEGHTSSEGDEMRNQSLSQQRAEVVRQMLIDKGIDANRITATGMGSAKPVADNATEEGKQRNRRITVRVVTFE
;
A
#
# COMPACT_ATOMS: atom_id res chain seq x y z
N MET A 1 13.81 3.95 -0.39
CA MET A 1 13.16 5.17 0.14
C MET A 1 11.63 5.02 0.04
N ALA A 2 10.83 5.89 0.65
CA ALA A 2 9.38 5.90 0.38
C ALA A 2 9.13 6.67 -0.92
N ASP A 3 8.40 6.08 -1.87
CA ASP A 3 8.07 6.75 -3.13
C ASP A 3 7.29 8.05 -2.85
N ASN A 4 7.68 9.15 -3.50
CA ASN A 4 6.97 10.43 -3.38
C ASN A 4 5.56 10.29 -3.97
N PHE A 5 4.54 10.37 -3.12
CA PHE A 5 3.14 10.24 -3.50
C PHE A 5 2.69 11.29 -4.51
N LEU A 6 3.24 12.52 -4.44
CA LEU A 6 2.89 13.57 -5.40
C LEU A 6 3.40 13.27 -6.81
N ASP A 7 4.59 12.67 -6.92
CA ASP A 7 5.13 12.27 -8.22
C ASP A 7 4.38 11.04 -8.76
N MET A 8 3.95 10.11 -7.88
CA MET A 8 3.02 9.05 -8.25
C MET A 8 1.69 9.61 -8.78
N ALA A 9 1.14 10.65 -8.14
CA ALA A 9 -0.11 11.28 -8.59
C ALA A 9 0.03 11.97 -9.96
N LEU A 10 1.13 12.68 -10.19
CA LEU A 10 1.45 13.29 -11.48
C LEU A 10 1.65 12.24 -12.58
N ASN A 11 2.38 11.17 -12.29
CA ASN A 11 2.62 10.07 -13.24
C ASN A 11 1.32 9.34 -13.60
N GLN A 12 0.39 9.18 -12.66
CA GLN A 12 -0.92 8.55 -12.90
C GLN A 12 -1.91 9.45 -13.65
N LEU A 13 -1.77 10.79 -13.54
CA LEU A 13 -2.50 11.73 -14.40
C LEU A 13 -1.92 11.78 -15.81
N GLY A 14 -0.59 11.75 -15.92
CA GLY A 14 0.13 11.97 -17.18
C GLY A 14 -0.14 13.35 -17.79
N SER A 15 0.44 13.62 -18.96
CA SER A 15 0.15 14.86 -19.70
C SER A 15 -1.34 15.00 -20.04
N THR A 16 -1.97 13.94 -20.55
CA THR A 16 -3.37 13.96 -20.98
C THR A 16 -4.35 14.24 -19.83
N GLY A 17 -4.12 13.70 -18.63
CA GLY A 17 -4.94 13.98 -17.46
C GLY A 17 -4.70 15.38 -16.88
N LEU A 18 -3.45 15.85 -16.86
CA LEU A 18 -3.10 17.24 -16.50
C LEU A 18 -3.72 18.26 -17.46
N ASP A 19 -3.72 17.97 -18.76
CA ASP A 19 -4.33 18.81 -19.77
C ASP A 19 -5.87 18.83 -19.66
N ALA A 20 -6.49 17.68 -19.40
CA ALA A 20 -7.94 17.61 -19.21
C ALA A 20 -8.38 18.34 -17.93
N LEU A 21 -7.68 18.15 -16.81
CA LEU A 21 -7.90 18.90 -15.57
C LEU A 21 -7.69 20.40 -15.77
N GLY A 22 -6.61 20.78 -16.46
CA GLY A 22 -6.29 22.17 -16.78
C GLY A 22 -7.37 22.84 -17.63
N ASN A 23 -7.85 22.14 -18.67
CA ASN A 23 -8.91 22.65 -19.53
C ASN A 23 -10.26 22.75 -18.79
N ALA A 24 -10.59 21.80 -17.91
CA ALA A 24 -11.81 21.82 -17.09
C ALA A 24 -11.82 23.01 -16.10
N LEU A 25 -10.65 23.44 -15.63
CA LEU A 25 -10.45 24.51 -14.65
C LEU A 25 -10.00 25.85 -15.26
N GLY A 26 -9.75 25.92 -16.57
CA GLY A 26 -9.23 27.13 -17.23
C GLY A 26 -7.77 27.48 -16.92
N LEU A 27 -6.95 26.51 -16.49
CA LEU A 27 -5.54 26.70 -16.12
C LEU A 27 -4.60 26.76 -17.33
N SER A 28 -3.64 27.70 -17.29
CA SER A 28 -2.54 27.76 -18.25
C SER A 28 -1.60 26.54 -18.12
N GLY A 29 -0.77 26.29 -19.13
CA GLY A 29 0.07 25.09 -19.19
C GLY A 29 1.04 24.95 -18.00
N ASP A 30 1.65 26.07 -17.61
CA ASP A 30 2.54 26.21 -16.46
C ASP A 30 1.83 26.08 -15.11
N GLN A 31 0.54 26.44 -15.03
CA GLN A 31 -0.26 26.28 -13.81
C GLN A 31 -0.68 24.82 -13.55
N ARG A 32 -0.73 23.93 -14.55
CA ARG A 32 -1.30 22.57 -14.42
C ARG A 32 -0.55 21.70 -13.41
N GLU A 33 0.76 21.59 -13.55
CA GLU A 33 1.57 20.79 -12.62
C GLU A 33 1.63 21.45 -11.24
N ALA A 34 1.77 22.77 -11.19
CA ALA A 34 1.76 23.54 -9.94
C ALA A 34 0.45 23.36 -9.16
N ALA A 35 -0.69 23.35 -9.85
CA ALA A 35 -2.01 23.11 -9.28
C ALA A 35 -2.12 21.72 -8.62
N VAL A 36 -1.65 20.66 -9.29
CA VAL A 36 -1.64 19.31 -8.72
C VAL A 36 -0.64 19.17 -7.57
N ARG A 37 0.57 19.74 -7.69
CA ARG A 37 1.58 19.69 -6.61
C ARG A 37 1.13 20.45 -5.36
N THR A 38 0.65 21.67 -5.51
CA THR A 38 0.21 22.53 -4.39
C THR A 38 -1.11 22.03 -3.80
N GLY A 39 -2.07 21.61 -4.63
CA GLY A 39 -3.33 21.00 -4.18
C GLY A 39 -3.13 19.66 -3.48
N GLY A 40 -2.32 18.77 -4.07
CA GLY A 40 -1.91 17.51 -3.43
C GLY A 40 -1.19 17.75 -2.11
N SER A 41 -0.25 18.71 -2.04
CA SER A 41 0.44 19.07 -0.79
C SER A 41 -0.52 19.61 0.27
N THR A 42 -1.50 20.43 -0.13
CA THR A 42 -2.54 20.97 0.75
C THR A 42 -3.42 19.86 1.31
N LEU A 43 -3.89 18.94 0.46
CA LEU A 43 -4.66 17.75 0.86
C LEU A 43 -3.88 16.84 1.80
N LEU A 44 -2.61 16.53 1.48
CA LEU A 44 -1.73 15.73 2.32
C LEU A 44 -1.46 16.40 3.67
N ALA A 45 -1.28 17.74 3.73
CA ALA A 45 -1.16 18.46 4.99
C ALA A 45 -2.44 18.37 5.84
N GLY A 46 -3.62 18.46 5.22
CA GLY A 46 -4.90 18.19 5.88
C GLY A 46 -4.98 16.76 6.43
N MET A 47 -4.58 15.76 5.66
CA MET A 47 -4.54 14.35 6.08
C MET A 47 -3.55 14.11 7.21
N LEU A 48 -2.33 14.67 7.14
CA LEU A 48 -1.33 14.58 8.19
C LEU A 48 -1.83 15.20 9.50
N ASN A 49 -2.42 16.39 9.43
CA ASN A 49 -2.98 17.07 10.60
C ASN A 49 -4.16 16.28 11.21
N LYS A 50 -5.09 15.79 10.39
CA LYS A 50 -6.21 14.95 10.84
C LYS A 50 -5.73 13.61 11.41
N GLY A 51 -4.72 13.03 10.78
CA GLY A 51 -4.10 11.75 11.08
C GLY A 51 -3.30 11.69 12.39
N THR A 52 -3.03 12.84 13.02
CA THR A 52 -2.50 12.93 14.40
C THR A 52 -3.33 12.16 15.43
N SER A 53 -4.63 11.97 15.18
CA SER A 53 -5.56 11.31 16.09
C SER A 53 -5.95 9.91 15.59
N LYS A 54 -6.12 8.95 16.51
CA LYS A 54 -6.59 7.58 16.16
C LYS A 54 -7.92 7.60 15.39
N THR A 55 -8.85 8.45 15.80
CA THR A 55 -10.16 8.63 15.14
C THR A 55 -10.04 9.32 13.77
N GLY A 56 -9.15 10.31 13.64
CA GLY A 56 -8.88 10.97 12.38
C GLY A 56 -8.20 10.06 11.36
N MET A 57 -7.19 9.29 11.77
CA MET A 57 -6.54 8.30 10.89
C MET A 57 -7.50 7.19 10.48
N ALA A 58 -8.32 6.66 11.41
CA ALA A 58 -9.37 5.70 11.08
C ALA A 58 -10.41 6.28 10.11
N SER A 59 -10.75 7.57 10.24
CA SER A 59 -11.61 8.26 9.27
C SER A 59 -10.95 8.34 7.90
N ILE A 60 -9.67 8.74 7.79
CA ILE A 60 -8.96 8.78 6.51
C ILE A 60 -8.93 7.38 5.90
N PHE A 61 -8.52 6.37 6.66
CA PHE A 61 -8.47 4.97 6.24
C PHE A 61 -9.82 4.51 5.66
N LYS A 62 -10.92 4.77 6.37
CA LYS A 62 -12.28 4.46 5.90
C LYS A 62 -12.57 5.09 4.54
N HIS A 63 -12.33 6.39 4.36
CA HIS A 63 -12.61 7.08 3.09
C HIS A 63 -11.68 6.60 1.95
N VAL A 64 -10.46 6.18 2.28
CA VAL A 64 -9.47 5.61 1.36
C VAL A 64 -9.83 4.17 0.94
N THR A 65 -10.43 3.37 1.83
CA THR A 65 -10.89 2.00 1.49
C THR A 65 -12.25 1.97 0.82
N GLU A 66 -13.15 2.90 1.17
CA GLU A 66 -14.50 3.03 0.61
C GLU A 66 -14.55 3.91 -0.65
N SER A 67 -13.46 4.61 -1.00
CA SER A 67 -13.41 5.34 -2.27
C SER A 67 -13.54 4.37 -3.44
N GLU A 68 -14.41 4.70 -4.39
CA GLU A 68 -14.49 4.04 -5.69
C GLU A 68 -13.08 3.92 -6.31
N ASP A 69 -12.78 2.78 -6.92
CA ASP A 69 -11.54 2.61 -7.66
C ASP A 69 -11.61 3.43 -8.94
N PHE A 70 -10.98 4.61 -8.93
CA PHE A 70 -10.86 5.41 -10.13
C PHE A 70 -10.00 4.65 -11.13
N ASP A 71 -10.53 4.48 -12.34
CA ASP A 71 -9.72 4.13 -13.48
C ASP A 71 -8.95 5.38 -13.94
N PHE A 72 -7.62 5.33 -13.81
CA PHE A 72 -6.75 6.43 -14.21
C PHE A 72 -6.49 6.43 -15.71
N SER A 73 -6.76 5.33 -16.43
CA SER A 73 -6.63 5.29 -17.88
C SER A 73 -7.69 6.15 -18.58
N SER A 74 -8.87 6.30 -17.97
CA SER A 74 -9.96 7.17 -18.46
C SER A 74 -10.11 8.50 -17.68
N ILE A 75 -9.13 8.89 -16.85
CA ILE A 75 -9.23 10.12 -16.03
C ILE A 75 -9.37 11.41 -16.85
N ALA A 76 -8.79 11.43 -18.05
CA ALA A 76 -8.97 12.55 -18.97
C ALA A 76 -10.42 12.69 -19.46
N ASP A 77 -11.14 11.58 -19.61
CA ASP A 77 -12.55 11.57 -20.02
C ASP A 77 -13.48 11.88 -18.84
N VAL A 78 -13.06 11.60 -17.61
CA VAL A 78 -13.72 12.10 -16.39
C VAL A 78 -13.72 13.63 -16.38
N PHE A 79 -12.58 14.28 -16.63
CA PHE A 79 -12.47 15.74 -16.61
C PHE A 79 -13.05 16.44 -17.84
N ARG A 80 -13.23 15.74 -18.96
CA ARG A 80 -13.92 16.26 -20.16
C ARG A 80 -15.44 16.27 -20.04
N ASP A 81 -16.01 15.50 -19.11
CA ASP A 81 -17.45 15.37 -18.89
C ASP A 81 -17.92 16.29 -17.74
N PRO A 82 -18.68 17.37 -18.00
CA PRO A 82 -19.13 18.29 -16.96
C PRO A 82 -20.01 17.67 -15.87
N ALA A 83 -20.76 16.60 -16.18
CA ALA A 83 -21.60 15.90 -15.21
C ALA A 83 -20.75 15.06 -14.24
N ARG A 84 -19.71 14.40 -14.76
CA ARG A 84 -18.73 13.67 -13.93
C ARG A 84 -17.92 14.64 -13.09
N VAL A 85 -17.43 15.73 -13.66
CA VAL A 85 -16.75 16.83 -12.93
C VAL A 85 -17.62 17.34 -11.77
N SER A 86 -18.90 17.65 -12.01
CA SER A 86 -19.81 18.13 -10.97
C SER A 86 -20.00 17.11 -9.83
N SER A 87 -20.18 15.82 -10.16
CA SER A 87 -20.30 14.76 -9.15
C SER A 87 -19.00 14.56 -8.35
N LEU A 88 -17.83 14.74 -8.97
CA LEU A 88 -16.56 14.76 -8.26
C LEU A 88 -16.42 15.97 -7.35
N GLU A 89 -16.91 17.14 -7.75
CA GLU A 89 -16.87 18.33 -6.90
C GLU A 89 -17.73 18.17 -5.63
N GLU A 90 -18.89 17.52 -5.74
CA GLU A 90 -19.76 17.20 -4.61
C GLU A 90 -19.09 16.21 -3.64
N LYS A 91 -18.58 15.08 -4.16
CA LYS A 91 -17.80 14.11 -3.36
C LYS A 91 -16.59 14.80 -2.71
N GLY A 92 -15.88 15.60 -3.48
CA GLY A 92 -14.72 16.39 -3.06
C GLY A 92 -15.02 17.37 -1.93
N GLY A 93 -16.15 18.08 -2.00
CA GLY A 93 -16.58 19.00 -0.94
C GLY A 93 -16.68 18.29 0.41
N SER A 94 -17.34 17.13 0.45
CA SER A 94 -17.46 16.33 1.68
C SER A 94 -16.10 15.86 2.21
N LEU A 95 -15.14 15.52 1.32
CA LEU A 95 -13.78 15.13 1.70
C LEU A 95 -12.99 16.31 2.29
N LEU A 96 -13.11 17.51 1.72
CA LEU A 96 -12.48 18.72 2.26
C LEU A 96 -13.03 19.04 3.65
N ASP A 97 -14.33 18.95 3.87
CA ASP A 97 -14.92 19.19 5.19
C ASP A 97 -14.53 18.08 6.19
N ALA A 98 -14.37 16.83 5.74
CA ALA A 98 -13.86 15.76 6.59
C ALA A 98 -12.38 15.97 7.00
N LEU A 99 -11.54 16.51 6.12
CA LEU A 99 -10.11 16.77 6.37
C LEU A 99 -9.88 18.05 7.19
N PHE A 100 -10.47 19.17 6.76
CA PHE A 100 -10.20 20.50 7.30
C PHE A 100 -11.26 20.98 8.32
N GLY A 101 -12.42 20.33 8.39
CA GLY A 101 -13.56 20.82 9.18
C GLY A 101 -14.03 22.19 8.67
N GLY A 102 -14.44 23.07 9.58
CA GLY A 102 -14.85 24.45 9.26
C GLY A 102 -13.75 25.37 8.70
N LYS A 103 -12.57 24.82 8.36
CA LYS A 103 -11.41 25.53 7.78
C LYS A 103 -11.25 25.27 6.28
N SER A 104 -12.11 24.45 5.67
CA SER A 104 -12.04 24.06 4.24
C SER A 104 -11.99 25.28 3.30
N THR A 105 -12.86 26.26 3.52
CA THR A 105 -12.87 27.55 2.77
C THR A 105 -11.55 28.32 2.88
N ASN A 106 -10.94 28.38 4.06
CA ASN A 106 -9.68 29.10 4.26
C ASN A 106 -8.51 28.37 3.56
N ALA A 107 -8.44 27.04 3.70
CA ALA A 107 -7.45 26.22 2.99
C ALA A 107 -7.54 26.39 1.47
N VAL A 108 -8.76 26.42 0.92
CA VAL A 108 -9.04 26.71 -0.49
C VAL A 108 -8.56 28.11 -0.89
N ASN A 109 -8.85 29.13 -0.09
CA ASN A 109 -8.46 30.52 -0.39
C ASN A 109 -6.94 30.72 -0.36
N LEU A 110 -6.23 30.07 0.56
CA LEU A 110 -4.77 30.11 0.65
C LEU A 110 -4.13 29.43 -0.57
N LEU A 111 -4.65 28.29 -1.00
CA LEU A 111 -4.23 27.63 -2.23
C LEU A 111 -4.52 28.46 -3.48
N ALA A 112 -5.72 29.06 -3.58
CA ALA A 112 -6.07 29.92 -4.70
C ALA A 112 -5.09 31.10 -4.80
N SER A 113 -4.78 31.72 -3.67
CA SER A 113 -3.79 32.81 -3.57
C SER A 113 -2.39 32.37 -3.99
N ALA A 114 -1.92 31.21 -3.53
CA ALA A 114 -0.60 30.66 -3.86
C ALA A 114 -0.42 30.31 -5.35
N LEU A 115 -1.52 30.04 -6.07
CA LEU A 115 -1.52 29.69 -7.49
C LEU A 115 -1.97 30.86 -8.41
N ASN A 116 -2.26 32.03 -7.83
CA ASN A 116 -2.86 33.19 -8.52
C ASN A 116 -4.16 32.82 -9.26
N LEU A 117 -5.04 32.07 -8.58
CA LEU A 117 -6.36 31.65 -9.05
C LEU A 117 -7.46 32.41 -8.31
N ASP A 118 -8.64 32.54 -8.94
CA ASP A 118 -9.82 32.98 -8.22
C ASP A 118 -10.35 31.88 -7.26
N GLY A 119 -11.15 32.29 -6.27
CA GLY A 119 -11.64 31.37 -5.23
C GLY A 119 -12.59 30.27 -5.74
N ARG A 120 -13.26 30.43 -6.89
CA ARG A 120 -14.06 29.36 -7.49
C ARG A 120 -13.14 28.32 -8.10
N THR A 121 -12.19 28.73 -8.93
CA THR A 121 -11.22 27.82 -9.56
C THR A 121 -10.38 27.07 -8.51
N GLY A 122 -9.95 27.74 -7.45
CA GLY A 122 -9.29 27.08 -6.31
C GLY A 122 -10.18 26.08 -5.56
N SER A 123 -11.49 26.37 -5.42
CA SER A 123 -12.45 25.45 -4.80
C SER A 123 -12.66 24.20 -5.66
N SER A 124 -12.92 24.39 -6.96
CA SER A 124 -13.06 23.32 -7.94
C SER A 124 -11.82 22.44 -7.99
N LEU A 125 -10.62 23.03 -8.07
CA LEU A 125 -9.35 22.30 -8.05
C LEU A 125 -9.21 21.39 -6.82
N MET A 126 -9.42 21.93 -5.61
CA MET A 126 -9.31 21.14 -4.38
C MET A 126 -10.36 20.04 -4.28
N LYS A 127 -11.59 20.29 -4.74
CA LYS A 127 -12.65 19.29 -4.74
C LYS A 127 -12.40 18.19 -5.76
N LEU A 128 -11.91 18.51 -6.97
CA LEU A 128 -11.54 17.50 -7.97
C LEU A 128 -10.33 16.67 -7.54
N LEU A 129 -9.32 17.28 -6.93
CA LEU A 129 -8.14 16.56 -6.44
C LEU A 129 -8.43 15.67 -5.23
N GLY A 130 -9.42 15.99 -4.40
CA GLY A 130 -9.80 15.19 -3.22
C GLY A 130 -10.05 13.71 -3.53
N PRO A 131 -11.04 13.35 -4.35
CA PRO A 131 -11.31 11.97 -4.76
C PRO A 131 -10.14 11.30 -5.50
N VAL A 132 -9.42 12.05 -6.33
CA VAL A 132 -8.25 11.54 -7.09
C VAL A 132 -7.14 11.12 -6.13
N VAL A 133 -6.77 11.98 -5.18
CA VAL A 133 -5.78 11.69 -4.12
C VAL A 133 -6.25 10.55 -3.22
N MET A 134 -7.52 10.53 -2.81
CA MET A 134 -8.06 9.44 -2.00
C MET A 134 -8.03 8.09 -2.72
N SER A 135 -8.39 8.04 -4.00
CA SER A 135 -8.37 6.79 -4.77
C SER A 135 -6.95 6.31 -5.08
N LEU A 136 -6.00 7.23 -5.32
CA LEU A 136 -4.57 6.89 -5.38
C LEU A 136 -4.06 6.29 -4.07
N LEU A 137 -4.40 6.92 -2.93
CA LEU A 137 -4.13 6.33 -1.61
C LEU A 137 -4.84 4.97 -1.45
N GLY A 138 -6.04 4.81 -2.00
CA GLY A 138 -6.80 3.57 -1.99
C GLY A 138 -6.06 2.45 -2.70
N LYS A 139 -5.49 2.74 -3.87
CA LYS A 139 -4.61 1.81 -4.61
C LYS A 139 -3.32 1.50 -3.87
N VAL A 140 -2.72 2.48 -3.18
CA VAL A 140 -1.54 2.25 -2.33
C VAL A 140 -1.88 1.37 -1.13
N VAL A 141 -3.02 1.60 -0.47
CA VAL A 141 -3.50 0.81 0.68
C VAL A 141 -3.84 -0.62 0.26
N LYS A 142 -4.70 -0.79 -0.76
CA LYS A 142 -5.08 -2.11 -1.29
C LYS A 142 -3.87 -2.87 -1.82
N GLY A 143 -3.04 -2.23 -2.66
CA GLY A 143 -1.88 -2.86 -3.32
C GLY A 143 -0.68 -3.14 -2.41
N LYS A 144 -0.56 -2.47 -1.25
CA LYS A 144 0.46 -2.77 -0.23
C LYS A 144 -0.11 -3.48 1.01
N GLY A 145 -1.40 -3.83 1.03
CA GLY A 145 -2.07 -4.48 2.16
C GLY A 145 -2.02 -3.66 3.46
N LEU A 146 -2.04 -2.33 3.38
CA LEU A 146 -1.87 -1.47 4.54
C LEU A 146 -3.08 -1.51 5.46
N ASP A 147 -2.85 -1.60 6.76
CA ASP A 147 -3.84 -1.30 7.79
C ASP A 147 -3.81 0.22 8.13
N ILE A 148 -4.54 0.61 9.17
CA ILE A 148 -4.56 2.00 9.69
C ILE A 148 -3.15 2.46 10.07
N SER A 149 -2.32 1.55 10.63
CA SER A 149 -0.95 1.83 11.06
C SER A 149 0.00 1.98 9.87
N GLY A 150 -0.14 1.13 8.85
CA GLY A 150 0.60 1.20 7.60
C GLY A 150 0.28 2.45 6.80
N LEU A 151 -1.00 2.84 6.72
CA LEU A 151 -1.41 4.12 6.11
C LEU A 151 -0.83 5.32 6.89
N ALA A 152 -0.83 5.27 8.22
CA ALA A 152 -0.23 6.32 9.05
C ALA A 152 1.27 6.48 8.75
N SER A 153 2.03 5.39 8.81
CA SER A 153 3.46 5.36 8.49
C SER A 153 3.74 5.84 7.06
N PHE A 154 2.90 5.45 6.10
CA PHE A 154 3.01 5.92 4.72
C PHE A 154 2.80 7.45 4.62
N LEU A 155 1.72 7.98 5.21
CA LEU A 155 1.41 9.41 5.17
C LEU A 155 2.48 10.23 5.88
N PHE A 156 2.95 9.83 7.07
CA PHE A 156 4.05 10.52 7.77
C PHE A 156 5.35 10.49 6.96
N GLY A 157 5.62 9.40 6.24
CA GLY A 157 6.72 9.33 5.27
C GLY A 157 6.61 10.33 4.10
N GLN A 158 5.42 10.88 3.81
CA GLN A 158 5.24 11.91 2.78
C GLN A 158 5.54 13.34 3.27
N LYS A 159 5.78 13.53 4.57
CA LYS A 159 5.99 14.85 5.18
C LYS A 159 7.13 15.63 4.52
N GLU A 160 8.34 15.09 4.41
CA GLU A 160 9.45 15.84 3.83
C GLU A 160 9.24 16.18 2.34
N TYR A 161 8.44 15.39 1.60
CA TYR A 161 8.14 15.67 0.19
C TYR A 161 7.17 16.85 -0.03
N ILE A 162 6.37 17.23 0.97
CA ILE A 162 5.46 18.40 0.90
C ILE A 162 6.05 19.68 1.51
N LYS A 163 7.24 19.59 2.11
CA LYS A 163 7.96 20.73 2.69
C LYS A 163 8.26 21.77 1.61
N GLY A 164 7.89 23.03 1.85
CA GLY A 164 8.02 24.12 0.87
C GLY A 164 7.07 24.05 -0.33
N LYS A 165 6.11 23.12 -0.36
CA LYS A 165 5.07 23.01 -1.41
C LYS A 165 3.64 23.28 -0.89
N ILE A 166 3.52 23.52 0.41
CA ILE A 166 2.28 23.92 1.09
C ILE A 166 2.10 25.44 0.93
N PRO A 167 0.88 25.95 0.64
CA PRO A 167 0.57 27.38 0.67
C PRO A 167 0.94 28.06 1.99
N ASP A 168 1.49 29.27 1.89
CA ASP A 168 1.80 30.10 3.06
C ASP A 168 0.56 30.29 3.96
N GLY A 169 0.79 30.23 5.27
CA GLY A 169 -0.29 30.34 6.26
C GLY A 169 -1.13 29.07 6.48
N LEU A 170 -1.04 28.03 5.64
CA LEU A 170 -1.87 26.82 5.82
C LEU A 170 -1.58 26.11 7.15
N LEU A 171 -0.31 26.05 7.59
CA LEU A 171 0.03 25.44 8.89
C LEU A 171 -0.69 26.16 10.04
N LYS A 172 -0.66 27.50 10.04
CA LYS A 172 -1.37 28.32 11.02
C LYS A 172 -2.88 28.10 10.95
N GLU A 173 -3.45 28.00 9.75
CA GLU A 173 -4.87 27.68 9.57
C GLU A 173 -5.19 26.30 10.17
N LEU A 174 -4.36 25.28 9.89
CA LEU A 174 -4.50 23.93 10.46
C LEU A 174 -4.37 23.90 12.00
N GLY A 175 -3.73 24.90 12.61
CA GLY A 175 -3.44 24.99 14.04
C GLY A 175 -2.07 24.41 14.42
N VAL A 176 -1.16 24.36 13.45
CA VAL A 176 0.17 23.77 13.54
C VAL A 176 1.19 24.92 13.56
N ASN A 177 2.09 24.94 14.56
CA ASN A 177 3.03 26.06 14.75
C ASN A 177 4.25 25.94 13.85
N ASP A 178 4.93 24.79 13.87
CA ASP A 178 6.04 24.48 12.97
C ASP A 178 5.71 23.29 12.05
N PHE A 179 6.37 23.23 10.89
CA PHE A 179 6.27 22.08 10.00
C PHE A 179 6.71 20.77 10.68
N SER A 180 7.61 20.81 11.67
CA SER A 180 7.98 19.66 12.51
C SER A 180 6.78 19.08 13.27
N ASP A 181 5.78 19.88 13.61
CA ASP A 181 4.63 19.45 14.40
C ASP A 181 3.56 18.78 13.54
N LEU A 182 3.63 18.93 12.21
CA LEU A 182 2.71 18.32 11.27
C LEU A 182 2.81 16.79 11.35
N GLY A 183 1.76 16.15 11.87
CA GLY A 183 1.69 14.70 12.12
C GLY A 183 2.22 14.21 13.48
N ALA A 184 2.76 15.08 14.34
CA ALA A 184 3.62 14.70 15.49
C ALA A 184 2.95 14.01 16.70
N SER A 185 1.74 13.45 16.59
CA SER A 185 0.96 12.94 17.74
C SER A 185 0.85 11.41 17.86
N LEU A 186 1.47 10.64 16.96
CA LEU A 186 1.54 9.17 17.08
C LEU A 186 2.92 8.65 17.51
N GLU A 187 4.01 9.34 17.14
CA GLU A 187 5.39 8.94 17.52
C GLU A 187 5.69 9.20 19.01
N SER A 188 5.22 10.32 19.55
CA SER A 188 5.45 10.75 20.95
C SER A 188 4.76 9.88 22.02
N ARG A 189 4.06 8.81 21.62
CA ARG A 189 3.50 7.78 22.52
C ARG A 189 4.24 6.45 22.48
N GLY A 190 5.30 6.33 21.67
CA GLY A 190 6.15 5.13 21.56
C GLY A 190 7.32 5.09 22.54
N HIS A 191 7.71 6.22 23.12
CA HIS A 191 8.70 6.27 24.20
C HIS A 191 7.99 6.32 25.55
N ALA A 192 7.89 5.16 26.19
CA ALA A 192 7.71 5.12 27.63
C ALA A 192 8.94 5.76 28.28
N GLU A 193 8.78 6.92 28.92
CA GLU A 193 9.73 7.35 29.94
C GLU A 193 9.94 6.18 30.92
N PRO A 194 11.19 5.84 31.27
CA PRO A 194 11.45 4.87 32.33
C PRO A 194 10.71 5.31 33.59
N LEU A 195 9.75 4.49 34.03
CA LEU A 195 8.93 4.79 35.20
C LEU A 195 9.82 4.84 36.45
N GLU A 196 10.18 6.04 36.89
CA GLU A 196 10.71 6.22 38.24
C GLU A 196 9.70 5.64 39.24
N PRO A 197 10.13 4.76 40.16
CA PRO A 197 9.22 4.09 41.09
C PRO A 197 8.69 5.09 42.13
N ARG A 198 7.54 5.71 41.83
CA ARG A 198 6.87 6.59 42.79
C ARG A 198 6.32 5.77 43.98
N PRO A 199 6.51 6.24 45.22
CA PRO A 199 6.13 5.49 46.41
C PRO A 199 4.61 5.32 46.52
N GLN A 200 4.18 4.12 46.88
CA GLN A 200 2.76 3.82 47.12
C GLN A 200 2.22 4.65 48.28
N LYS A 201 1.17 5.45 48.04
CA LYS A 201 0.44 6.14 49.10
C LYS A 201 -0.90 5.43 49.37
N VAL A 202 -1.18 5.25 50.66
CA VAL A 202 -2.25 4.39 51.18
C VAL A 202 -3.64 4.85 50.74
N ARG A 203 -4.52 3.89 50.48
CA ARG A 203 -5.92 4.09 50.07
C ARG A 203 -6.71 4.82 51.15
N HIS A 204 -7.42 5.89 50.78
CA HIS A 204 -8.65 6.29 51.47
C HIS A 204 -9.83 5.94 50.58
N ALA A 205 -10.89 5.38 51.19
CA ALA A 205 -12.12 5.04 50.51
C ALA A 205 -13.12 6.19 50.68
N GLU A 206 -13.77 6.60 49.59
CA GLU A 206 -14.89 7.54 49.66
C GLU A 206 -16.08 7.08 48.80
N LYS A 207 -17.29 7.41 49.26
CA LYS A 207 -18.54 6.82 48.80
C LYS A 207 -19.10 7.50 47.55
N GLY A 208 -19.18 6.71 46.49
CA GLY A 208 -20.21 6.65 45.44
C GLY A 208 -21.13 7.83 45.12
N ARG A 209 -21.34 8.04 43.80
CA ARG A 209 -22.63 8.47 43.27
C ARG A 209 -22.91 7.85 41.89
N THR A 210 -24.04 7.17 41.78
CA THR A 210 -24.49 6.44 40.58
C THR A 210 -25.32 7.34 39.66
N GLY A 211 -25.15 7.25 38.32
CA GLY A 211 -26.07 7.97 37.42
C GLY A 211 -25.77 7.92 35.92
N PHE A 212 -25.94 6.77 35.26
CA PHE A 212 -26.28 6.72 33.81
C PHE A 212 -26.86 5.36 33.35
N ALA A 213 -26.49 4.26 34.01
CA ALA A 213 -26.77 2.88 33.58
C ALA A 213 -28.21 2.35 33.82
N LYS A 214 -29.25 3.20 33.85
CA LYS A 214 -30.65 2.77 34.07
C LYS A 214 -31.60 2.93 32.87
N TRP A 215 -31.13 3.46 31.74
CA TRP A 215 -31.98 3.70 30.56
C TRP A 215 -31.77 2.71 29.39
N PHE A 216 -30.65 1.97 29.37
CA PHE A 216 -30.30 1.09 28.25
C PHE A 216 -30.94 -0.32 28.30
N TRP A 217 -31.24 -0.85 29.48
CA TRP A 217 -31.82 -2.20 29.61
C TRP A 217 -33.22 -2.38 28.98
N PRO A 218 -34.20 -1.48 29.12
CA PRO A 218 -35.51 -1.67 28.47
C PRO A 218 -35.43 -1.63 26.94
N ILE A 219 -34.49 -0.87 26.36
CA ILE A 219 -34.30 -0.76 24.90
C ILE A 219 -33.73 -2.07 24.33
N LEU A 220 -32.77 -2.70 25.01
CA LEU A 220 -32.21 -4.00 24.59
C LEU A 220 -33.27 -5.12 24.64
N ILE A 221 -34.15 -5.11 25.64
CA ILE A 221 -35.24 -6.09 25.76
C ILE A 221 -36.28 -5.90 24.64
N ALA A 222 -36.61 -4.64 24.30
CA ALA A 222 -37.53 -4.34 23.20
C ALA A 222 -36.99 -4.77 21.82
N LEU A 223 -35.69 -4.58 21.58
CA LEU A 223 -35.03 -5.03 20.34
C LEU A 223 -34.97 -6.56 20.23
N ALA A 224 -34.72 -7.26 21.34
CA ALA A 224 -34.77 -8.73 21.37
C ALA A 224 -36.18 -9.28 21.08
N ALA A 225 -37.24 -8.63 21.59
CA ALA A 225 -38.62 -9.00 21.30
C ALA A 225 -39.01 -8.76 19.83
N LEU A 226 -38.58 -7.64 19.24
CA LEU A 226 -38.78 -7.35 17.81
C LEU A 226 -38.07 -8.36 16.90
N TRP A 227 -36.87 -8.79 17.26
CA TRP A 227 -36.13 -9.82 16.53
C TRP A 227 -36.83 -11.20 16.59
N ALA A 228 -37.33 -11.59 17.77
CA ALA A 228 -38.06 -12.83 17.96
C ALA A 228 -39.39 -12.88 17.17
N LEU A 229 -40.15 -11.77 17.14
CA LEU A 229 -41.40 -11.69 16.37
C LEU A 229 -41.16 -11.78 14.86
N ASN A 230 -40.04 -11.24 14.36
CA ASN A 230 -39.69 -11.31 12.94
C ASN A 230 -39.28 -12.73 12.48
N MET A 231 -38.85 -13.62 13.39
CA MET A 231 -38.56 -15.03 13.07
C MET A 231 -39.81 -15.92 13.01
N CYS A 232 -40.94 -15.53 13.62
CA CYS A 232 -42.19 -16.32 13.55
C CYS A 232 -43.03 -16.05 12.28
N ALA A 233 -42.69 -15.04 11.47
CA ALA A 233 -43.51 -14.60 10.34
C ALA A 233 -43.22 -15.30 9.01
N LYS A 234 -42.37 -16.34 8.98
CA LYS A 234 -41.95 -16.99 7.72
C LYS A 234 -41.93 -18.51 7.77
N LYS A 235 -43.13 -19.10 7.79
CA LYS A 235 -43.35 -20.49 7.38
C LYS A 235 -44.77 -20.64 6.83
N GLU A 236 -44.85 -21.10 5.57
CA GLU A 236 -45.89 -21.89 4.85
C GLU A 236 -45.56 -21.70 3.33
N ALA A 237 -45.61 -22.69 2.45
CA ALA A 237 -45.77 -24.15 2.58
C ALA A 237 -44.57 -24.87 1.88
N LEU A 238 -44.57 -26.04 1.23
CA LEU A 238 -45.57 -27.06 0.84
C LEU A 238 -44.85 -28.44 0.74
N ASP A 239 -45.54 -29.50 0.31
CA ASP A 239 -45.11 -30.92 0.22
C ASP A 239 -44.19 -31.21 -1.02
N ASP A 240 -43.61 -32.40 -1.28
CA ASP A 240 -44.00 -33.79 -0.95
C ASP A 240 -42.86 -34.85 -1.09
N ASP A 241 -43.14 -36.07 -0.59
CA ASP A 241 -42.65 -37.43 -0.93
C ASP A 241 -41.24 -37.99 -0.52
N GLN A 242 -41.23 -38.60 0.67
CA GLN A 242 -40.72 -39.95 1.04
C GLN A 242 -39.22 -40.37 1.13
N PRO A 243 -38.90 -41.44 1.91
CA PRO A 243 -37.61 -41.55 2.63
C PRO A 243 -36.68 -42.72 2.24
N GLY A 244 -35.41 -42.63 2.65
CA GLY A 244 -34.39 -43.68 2.50
C GLY A 244 -33.51 -43.86 3.75
N ALA A 245 -33.50 -45.08 4.27
CA ALA A 245 -32.84 -45.66 5.45
C ALA A 245 -31.41 -45.21 5.88
N VAL A 246 -31.16 -45.29 7.21
CA VAL A 246 -30.09 -46.03 7.96
C VAL A 246 -28.74 -46.22 7.22
N ILE A 247 -27.55 -45.97 7.78
CA ILE A 247 -26.92 -46.67 8.94
C ILE A 247 -25.87 -45.79 9.68
N LEU A 248 -25.75 -45.98 11.00
CA LEU A 248 -24.62 -45.53 11.85
C LEU A 248 -23.55 -46.63 11.92
N GLU A 249 -22.27 -46.31 11.79
CA GLU A 249 -21.22 -47.15 12.41
C GLU A 249 -19.94 -46.36 12.76
N GLU A 250 -19.51 -46.54 14.02
CA GLU A 250 -18.16 -46.34 14.56
C GLU A 250 -17.17 -47.31 13.85
N GLU A 251 -15.85 -47.33 14.01
CA GLU A 251 -14.85 -46.67 14.85
C GLU A 251 -13.49 -46.83 14.13
N GLN A 252 -12.39 -46.30 14.68
CA GLN A 252 -11.15 -47.06 15.03
C GLN A 252 -9.95 -46.09 15.13
N VAL A 253 -9.48 -45.92 16.36
CA VAL A 253 -8.19 -45.31 16.69
C VAL A 253 -7.13 -46.42 16.74
N MET A 254 -5.91 -46.15 16.26
CA MET A 254 -4.73 -46.92 16.64
C MET A 254 -3.60 -45.96 17.06
N THR A 255 -2.90 -46.35 18.12
CA THR A 255 -1.83 -45.60 18.80
C THR A 255 -0.53 -46.40 18.84
N GLY A 256 0.59 -45.72 19.16
CA GLY A 256 1.91 -46.32 19.37
C GLY A 256 2.93 -45.93 18.29
N GLU A 257 4.20 -45.65 18.59
CA GLU A 257 4.92 -45.66 19.88
C GLU A 257 6.07 -44.62 19.86
N ASP A 258 6.52 -44.22 21.05
CA ASP A 258 7.56 -43.23 21.26
C ASP A 258 8.97 -43.68 20.84
N ARG A 259 9.79 -42.71 20.38
CA ARG A 259 11.24 -42.71 20.64
C ARG A 259 11.73 -41.31 20.98
N ASP A 260 12.01 -41.13 22.27
CA ASP A 260 12.81 -40.03 22.81
C ASP A 260 14.30 -40.22 22.44
N MET A 261 14.98 -39.13 22.11
CA MET A 261 16.42 -38.90 22.29
C MET A 261 16.72 -37.44 21.96
N GLY A 262 16.96 -36.64 23.01
CA GLY A 262 17.11 -35.19 22.94
C GLY A 262 18.31 -34.67 22.13
N GLY A 263 18.27 -33.36 21.85
CA GLY A 263 19.35 -32.61 21.21
C GLY A 263 18.96 -31.15 21.00
N ASP A 264 19.55 -30.28 21.81
CA ASP A 264 19.60 -28.81 21.77
C ASP A 264 18.47 -27.97 21.12
N ARG A 265 18.06 -26.95 21.89
CA ARG A 265 17.52 -25.70 21.31
C ARG A 265 18.68 -24.96 20.66
N MET A 266 18.71 -24.89 19.32
CA MET A 266 19.45 -23.84 18.63
C MET A 266 18.51 -22.85 17.97
N GLU A 267 18.74 -21.58 18.27
CA GLU A 267 18.27 -20.46 17.46
C GLU A 267 19.11 -20.42 16.17
N GLY A 268 18.46 -20.18 15.03
CA GLY A 268 19.15 -19.67 13.84
C GLY A 268 18.95 -20.44 12.53
N GLN A 269 19.07 -19.66 11.45
CA GLN A 269 19.31 -20.06 10.06
C GLN A 269 18.12 -20.67 9.27
N VAL A 270 17.38 -19.77 8.62
CA VAL A 270 16.57 -20.10 7.44
C VAL A 270 17.52 -20.42 6.28
N SER A 271 17.30 -21.55 5.60
CA SER A 271 18.17 -22.07 4.53
C SER A 271 18.24 -21.15 3.30
N THR A 272 19.43 -20.65 2.98
CA THR A 272 19.74 -19.89 1.74
C THR A 272 20.50 -20.73 0.71
N ASP A 273 20.48 -22.05 0.85
CA ASP A 273 21.44 -22.97 0.21
C ASP A 273 21.26 -23.18 -1.31
N GLY A 274 20.24 -22.58 -1.93
CA GLY A 274 19.92 -22.76 -3.35
C GLY A 274 20.67 -21.83 -4.32
N PHE A 275 20.29 -20.56 -4.35
CA PHE A 275 20.88 -19.57 -5.26
C PHE A 275 22.38 -19.37 -4.98
N ALA A 276 22.73 -19.05 -3.73
CA ALA A 276 24.08 -18.72 -3.29
C ALA A 276 25.13 -19.77 -3.71
N SER A 277 24.84 -21.04 -3.42
CA SER A 277 25.72 -22.18 -3.67
C SER A 277 25.95 -22.38 -5.16
N SER A 278 24.87 -22.41 -5.95
CA SER A 278 24.95 -22.64 -7.40
C SER A 278 25.64 -21.49 -8.15
N PHE A 279 25.48 -20.25 -7.68
CA PHE A 279 26.16 -19.08 -8.25
C PHE A 279 27.66 -19.10 -7.93
N LYS A 280 28.04 -19.38 -6.68
CA LYS A 280 29.45 -19.50 -6.27
C LYS A 280 30.17 -20.64 -6.99
N GLU A 281 29.53 -21.80 -7.14
CA GLU A 281 30.05 -22.94 -7.92
C GLU A 281 30.31 -22.54 -9.38
N TYR A 282 29.40 -21.79 -10.01
CA TYR A 282 29.60 -21.29 -11.37
C TYR A 282 30.77 -20.30 -11.49
N LEU A 283 30.95 -19.40 -10.52
CA LEU A 283 32.11 -18.51 -10.49
C LEU A 283 33.43 -19.27 -10.30
N GLN A 284 33.41 -20.40 -9.58
CA GLN A 284 34.58 -21.25 -9.34
C GLN A 284 34.90 -22.22 -10.50
N SER A 285 34.01 -22.41 -11.47
CA SER A 285 34.26 -23.24 -12.65
C SER A 285 35.10 -22.50 -13.71
N ASP A 286 36.12 -23.16 -14.25
CA ASP A 286 36.86 -22.69 -15.43
C ASP A 286 36.01 -22.77 -16.72
N ALA A 287 35.06 -23.71 -16.77
CA ALA A 287 34.16 -23.91 -17.89
C ALA A 287 32.78 -23.34 -17.54
N ARG A 288 32.56 -22.06 -17.87
CA ARG A 288 31.33 -21.32 -17.60
C ARG A 288 30.43 -21.25 -18.84
N ASP A 289 29.17 -21.63 -18.71
CA ASP A 289 28.15 -21.38 -19.75
C ASP A 289 27.63 -19.93 -19.66
N PRO A 290 27.88 -19.06 -20.66
CA PRO A 290 27.45 -17.66 -20.63
C PRO A 290 25.93 -17.47 -20.69
N ASN A 291 25.17 -18.53 -21.00
CA ASN A 291 23.70 -18.51 -21.04
C ASN A 291 23.06 -19.03 -19.75
N ARG A 292 23.84 -19.46 -18.74
CA ARG A 292 23.30 -20.02 -17.49
C ARG A 292 22.52 -18.95 -16.71
N GLU A 293 21.22 -19.15 -16.62
CA GLU A 293 20.29 -18.36 -15.81
C GLU A 293 20.23 -18.92 -14.37
N PHE A 294 20.40 -18.05 -13.37
CA PHE A 294 20.26 -18.37 -11.96
C PHE A 294 18.97 -17.75 -11.42
N PRO A 295 17.93 -18.53 -11.06
CA PRO A 295 16.73 -17.98 -10.47
C PRO A 295 17.03 -17.41 -9.08
N LEU A 296 16.58 -16.18 -8.84
CA LEU A 296 16.50 -15.63 -7.49
C LEU A 296 15.16 -16.05 -6.89
N THR A 297 15.15 -16.45 -5.62
CA THR A 297 13.92 -16.74 -4.87
C THR A 297 13.27 -15.41 -4.47
N ILE A 298 12.59 -14.81 -5.44
CA ILE A 298 11.87 -13.56 -5.28
C ILE A 298 10.40 -13.82 -5.59
N GLU A 299 9.60 -13.95 -4.55
CA GLU A 299 8.15 -14.04 -4.70
C GLU A 299 7.59 -12.66 -5.02
N PHE A 300 6.71 -12.63 -6.03
CA PHE A 300 5.91 -11.46 -6.38
C PHE A 300 4.44 -11.85 -6.31
N ALA A 301 3.62 -11.03 -5.65
CA ALA A 301 2.18 -11.16 -5.75
C ALA A 301 1.73 -11.08 -7.22
N GLN A 302 0.59 -11.71 -7.54
CA GLN A 302 -0.04 -11.62 -8.86
C GLN A 302 -0.21 -10.15 -9.27
N ASP A 303 0.13 -9.83 -10.53
CA ASP A 303 0.17 -8.47 -11.09
C ASP A 303 1.06 -7.42 -10.36
N SER A 304 1.84 -7.81 -9.35
CA SER A 304 2.72 -6.89 -8.59
C SER A 304 4.15 -6.89 -9.11
N ALA A 305 4.77 -5.72 -9.21
CA ALA A 305 6.21 -5.57 -9.45
C ALA A 305 7.05 -5.54 -8.15
N ARG A 306 6.42 -5.66 -6.97
CA ARG A 306 7.07 -5.52 -5.67
C ARG A 306 7.41 -6.88 -5.05
N PRO A 307 8.68 -7.14 -4.68
CA PRO A 307 9.09 -8.39 -4.03
C PRO A 307 8.58 -8.48 -2.59
N THR A 308 8.38 -9.70 -2.08
CA THR A 308 8.05 -9.95 -0.67
C THR A 308 9.25 -9.72 0.26
N SER A 309 9.01 -9.65 1.57
CA SER A 309 10.06 -9.60 2.60
C SER A 309 10.95 -10.86 2.64
N GLU A 310 10.45 -11.98 2.12
CA GLU A 310 11.18 -13.25 2.02
C GLU A 310 12.24 -13.22 0.91
N SER A 311 12.15 -12.26 -0.02
CA SER A 311 13.07 -12.08 -1.16
C SER A 311 14.40 -11.39 -0.79
N VAL A 312 14.56 -10.98 0.47
CA VAL A 312 15.71 -10.19 0.95
C VAL A 312 17.03 -10.98 1.05
N PRO A 313 17.07 -12.27 1.42
CA PRO A 313 18.33 -13.02 1.55
C PRO A 313 19.10 -13.15 0.23
N ASP A 314 18.47 -13.64 -0.84
CA ASP A 314 19.12 -13.84 -2.15
C ASP A 314 19.65 -12.52 -2.74
N VAL A 315 18.94 -11.40 -2.53
CA VAL A 315 19.40 -10.07 -2.98
C VAL A 315 20.61 -9.60 -2.16
N ASN A 316 20.66 -9.87 -0.85
CA ASN A 316 21.84 -9.56 -0.03
C ASN A 316 23.05 -10.42 -0.43
N GLU A 317 22.84 -11.70 -0.70
CA GLU A 317 23.88 -12.62 -1.16
C GLU A 317 24.45 -12.18 -2.52
N LEU A 318 23.59 -11.82 -3.47
CA LEU A 318 24.01 -11.28 -4.77
C LEU A 318 24.81 -9.98 -4.63
N VAL A 319 24.44 -9.10 -3.70
CA VAL A 319 25.23 -7.89 -3.39
C VAL A 319 26.61 -8.24 -2.86
N ALA A 320 26.73 -9.19 -1.92
CA ALA A 320 28.04 -9.61 -1.40
C ALA A 320 28.93 -10.14 -2.54
N ILE A 321 28.39 -11.02 -3.40
CA ILE A 321 29.13 -11.56 -4.55
C ILE A 321 29.53 -10.46 -5.54
N LEU A 322 28.67 -9.47 -5.80
CA LEU A 322 28.98 -8.32 -6.67
C LEU A 322 30.01 -7.35 -6.05
N GLN A 323 30.06 -7.23 -4.72
CA GLN A 323 31.07 -6.45 -3.99
C GLN A 323 32.44 -7.15 -4.04
N ASP A 324 32.48 -8.47 -3.82
CA ASP A 324 33.70 -9.28 -3.88
C ASP A 324 34.31 -9.35 -5.30
N ASN A 325 33.49 -9.22 -6.34
CA ASN A 325 33.90 -9.34 -7.74
C ASN A 325 33.65 -8.03 -8.51
N SER A 326 34.47 -7.00 -8.25
CA SER A 326 34.22 -5.62 -8.74
C SER A 326 34.14 -5.46 -10.27
N GLY A 327 34.81 -6.32 -11.05
CA GLY A 327 34.75 -6.33 -12.52
C GLY A 327 33.53 -7.05 -13.10
N MET A 328 32.79 -7.83 -12.29
CA MET A 328 31.65 -8.62 -12.77
C MET A 328 30.48 -7.73 -13.20
N THR A 329 29.89 -8.01 -14.36
CA THR A 329 28.63 -7.43 -14.83
C THR A 329 27.55 -8.50 -14.98
N ILE A 330 26.30 -8.14 -14.71
CA ILE A 330 25.16 -9.05 -14.72
C ILE A 330 23.97 -8.48 -15.50
N ALA A 331 23.16 -9.39 -16.02
CA ALA A 331 21.81 -9.11 -16.53
C ALA A 331 20.77 -9.70 -15.56
N ILE A 332 19.75 -8.91 -15.26
CA ILE A 332 18.55 -9.31 -14.52
C ILE A 332 17.42 -9.47 -15.54
N GLU A 333 16.93 -10.70 -15.72
CA GLU A 333 15.85 -11.04 -16.64
C GLU A 333 14.56 -11.33 -15.84
N GLY A 334 13.50 -10.57 -16.11
CA GLY A 334 12.19 -10.75 -15.46
C GLY A 334 11.21 -11.53 -16.33
N HIS A 335 10.41 -12.41 -15.72
CA HIS A 335 9.47 -13.29 -16.42
C HIS A 335 8.07 -13.26 -15.78
N THR A 336 7.04 -13.60 -16.57
CA THR A 336 5.62 -13.72 -16.15
C THR A 336 5.03 -15.07 -16.54
N SER A 337 3.85 -15.40 -15.99
CA SER A 337 2.98 -16.40 -16.62
C SER A 337 2.43 -15.86 -17.96
N SER A 338 1.92 -16.75 -18.81
CA SER A 338 1.35 -16.39 -20.13
C SER A 338 -0.09 -15.88 -20.08
N GLU A 339 -0.54 -15.36 -18.94
CA GLU A 339 -1.91 -14.91 -18.72
C GLU A 339 -2.03 -13.41 -19.00
N GLY A 340 -3.13 -13.00 -19.63
CA GLY A 340 -3.37 -11.60 -19.98
C GLY A 340 -2.61 -11.12 -21.23
N ASP A 341 -2.49 -9.81 -21.37
CA ASP A 341 -1.93 -9.16 -22.56
C ASP A 341 -0.39 -9.23 -22.61
N GLU A 342 0.16 -9.46 -23.81
CA GLU A 342 1.60 -9.64 -24.02
C GLU A 342 2.40 -8.35 -23.74
N MET A 343 1.90 -7.18 -24.14
CA MET A 343 2.56 -5.90 -23.86
C MET A 343 2.50 -5.56 -22.36
N ARG A 344 1.40 -5.89 -21.69
CA ARG A 344 1.26 -5.79 -20.22
C ARG A 344 2.27 -6.69 -19.53
N ASN A 345 2.40 -7.95 -19.94
CA ASN A 345 3.37 -8.91 -19.39
C ASN A 345 4.81 -8.45 -19.61
N GLN A 346 5.12 -7.95 -20.81
CA GLN A 346 6.42 -7.36 -21.12
C GLN A 346 6.73 -6.18 -20.19
N SER A 347 5.79 -5.23 -20.03
CA SER A 347 5.95 -4.08 -19.14
C SER A 347 6.09 -4.47 -17.66
N LEU A 348 5.27 -5.39 -17.16
CA LEU A 348 5.34 -5.89 -15.78
C LEU A 348 6.67 -6.60 -15.51
N SER A 349 7.15 -7.42 -16.46
CA SER A 349 8.42 -8.12 -16.35
C SER A 349 9.62 -7.16 -16.31
N GLN A 350 9.59 -6.08 -17.12
CA GLN A 350 10.61 -5.03 -17.10
C GLN A 350 10.60 -4.27 -15.77
N GLN A 351 9.42 -3.92 -15.26
CA GLN A 351 9.30 -3.24 -13.95
C GLN A 351 9.86 -4.09 -12.81
N ARG A 352 9.59 -5.41 -12.81
CA ARG A 352 10.17 -6.34 -11.82
C ARG A 352 11.69 -6.39 -11.89
N ALA A 353 12.26 -6.51 -13.09
CA ALA A 353 13.71 -6.52 -13.28
C ALA A 353 14.37 -5.20 -12.82
N GLU A 354 13.74 -4.06 -13.12
CA GLU A 354 14.23 -2.74 -12.70
C GLU A 354 14.15 -2.54 -11.18
N VAL A 355 13.13 -3.07 -10.51
CA VAL A 355 13.04 -3.04 -9.04
C VAL A 355 14.21 -3.80 -8.40
N VAL A 356 14.54 -5.00 -8.89
CA VAL A 356 15.70 -5.76 -8.36
C VAL A 356 17.01 -5.03 -8.67
N ARG A 357 17.16 -4.45 -9.88
CA ARG A 357 18.31 -3.60 -10.23
C ARG A 357 18.47 -2.43 -9.26
N GLN A 358 17.39 -1.71 -8.96
CA GLN A 358 17.42 -0.59 -8.01
C GLN A 358 17.76 -1.05 -6.59
N MET A 359 17.31 -2.23 -6.15
CA MET A 359 17.69 -2.79 -4.85
C MET A 359 19.19 -3.07 -4.73
N LEU A 360 19.86 -3.47 -5.81
CA LEU A 360 21.32 -3.65 -5.83
C LEU A 360 22.06 -2.29 -5.83
N ILE A 361 21.55 -1.29 -6.58
CA ILE A 361 22.10 0.06 -6.63
C ILE A 361 21.98 0.76 -5.26
N ASP A 362 20.81 0.67 -4.60
CA ASP A 362 20.58 1.18 -3.24
C ASP A 362 21.52 0.53 -2.19
N LYS A 363 22.09 -0.64 -2.50
CA LYS A 363 23.08 -1.36 -1.69
C LYS A 363 24.54 -1.12 -2.12
N GLY A 364 24.77 -0.18 -3.03
CA GLY A 364 26.10 0.30 -3.40
C GLY A 364 26.74 -0.39 -4.60
N ILE A 365 26.00 -1.17 -5.39
CA ILE A 365 26.51 -1.69 -6.68
C ILE A 365 26.41 -0.62 -7.77
N ASP A 366 27.46 -0.45 -8.58
CA ASP A 366 27.47 0.51 -9.68
C ASP A 366 26.38 0.16 -10.73
N ALA A 367 25.58 1.16 -11.08
CA ALA A 367 24.45 1.05 -12.00
C ALA A 367 24.82 0.58 -13.41
N ASN A 368 26.08 0.74 -13.84
CA ASN A 368 26.59 0.30 -15.13
C ASN A 368 26.93 -1.20 -15.15
N ARG A 369 27.06 -1.83 -13.97
CA ARG A 369 27.34 -3.27 -13.83
C ARG A 369 26.10 -4.15 -13.93
N ILE A 370 24.91 -3.55 -13.99
CA ILE A 370 23.62 -4.24 -13.92
C ILE A 370 22.73 -3.77 -15.07
N THR A 371 22.37 -4.67 -15.98
CA THR A 371 21.28 -4.46 -16.94
C THR A 371 19.99 -5.12 -16.44
N ALA A 372 18.84 -4.54 -16.73
CA ALA A 372 17.53 -5.08 -16.38
C ALA A 372 16.67 -5.21 -17.65
N THR A 373 16.10 -6.39 -17.88
CA THR A 373 15.33 -6.69 -19.10
C THR A 373 14.09 -7.51 -18.76
N GLY A 374 12.94 -7.01 -19.20
CA GLY A 374 11.70 -7.78 -19.22
C GLY A 374 11.70 -8.79 -20.36
N MET A 375 11.36 -10.04 -20.05
CA MET A 375 11.22 -11.14 -21.03
C MET A 375 9.75 -11.56 -21.21
N GLY A 376 8.82 -10.90 -20.51
CA GLY A 376 7.39 -11.22 -20.50
C GLY A 376 7.14 -12.70 -20.22
N SER A 377 6.26 -13.30 -21.00
CA SER A 377 5.96 -14.74 -20.96
C SER A 377 6.72 -15.56 -22.02
N ALA A 378 7.69 -14.97 -22.72
CA ALA A 378 8.32 -15.58 -23.90
C ALA A 378 9.27 -16.75 -23.60
N LYS A 379 9.73 -16.89 -22.34
CA LYS A 379 10.61 -17.97 -21.86
C LYS A 379 10.00 -18.73 -20.66
N PRO A 380 8.95 -19.56 -20.86
CA PRO A 380 8.41 -20.41 -19.81
C PRO A 380 9.38 -21.55 -19.48
N VAL A 381 9.50 -21.88 -18.19
CA VAL A 381 10.27 -23.04 -17.67
C VAL A 381 9.35 -24.14 -17.12
N ALA A 382 8.05 -23.87 -17.10
CA ALA A 382 7.02 -24.77 -16.59
C ALA A 382 5.70 -24.55 -17.34
N ASP A 383 4.75 -25.47 -17.16
CA ASP A 383 3.45 -25.43 -17.82
C ASP A 383 2.53 -24.34 -17.23
N ASN A 384 2.15 -23.36 -18.07
CA ASN A 384 1.21 -22.30 -17.70
C ASN A 384 -0.24 -22.78 -17.50
N ALA A 385 -0.57 -24.05 -17.80
CA ALA A 385 -1.88 -24.62 -17.46
C ALA A 385 -2.04 -24.96 -15.98
N THR A 386 -0.95 -25.02 -15.21
CA THR A 386 -0.92 -25.37 -13.77
C THR A 386 -0.55 -24.16 -12.92
N GLU A 387 -1.11 -24.00 -11.72
CA GLU A 387 -0.75 -22.87 -10.83
C GLU A 387 0.71 -22.95 -10.37
N GLU A 388 1.19 -24.16 -10.11
CA GLU A 388 2.57 -24.47 -9.74
C GLU A 388 3.55 -24.12 -10.89
N GLY A 389 3.12 -24.33 -12.14
CA GLY A 389 3.90 -23.95 -13.32
C GLY A 389 3.86 -22.45 -13.60
N LYS A 390 2.70 -21.80 -13.45
CA LYS A 390 2.59 -20.33 -13.52
C LYS A 390 3.48 -19.66 -12.46
N GLN A 391 3.51 -20.17 -11.22
CA GLN A 391 4.39 -19.63 -10.17
C GLN A 391 5.87 -19.75 -10.57
N ARG A 392 6.32 -20.90 -11.07
CA ARG A 392 7.69 -21.08 -11.59
C ARG A 392 8.01 -20.20 -12.80
N ASN A 393 7.02 -19.79 -13.58
CA ASN A 393 7.20 -18.84 -14.69
C ASN A 393 7.29 -17.37 -14.21
N ARG A 394 6.65 -17.01 -13.10
CA ARG A 394 6.71 -15.67 -12.46
C ARG A 394 8.02 -15.49 -11.66
N ARG A 395 9.17 -15.57 -12.32
CA ARG A 395 10.51 -15.53 -11.71
C ARG A 395 11.35 -14.31 -12.14
N ILE A 396 12.40 -14.02 -11.36
CA ILE A 396 13.56 -13.24 -11.81
C ILE A 396 14.74 -14.19 -11.95
N THR A 397 15.50 -14.07 -13.04
CA THR A 397 16.79 -14.75 -13.22
C THR A 397 17.92 -13.74 -13.32
N VAL A 398 19.11 -14.15 -12.86
CA VAL A 398 20.37 -13.43 -13.02
C VAL A 398 21.25 -14.22 -13.96
N ARG A 399 21.96 -13.53 -14.86
CA ARG A 399 22.94 -14.12 -15.77
C ARG A 399 24.20 -13.27 -15.77
N VAL A 400 25.36 -13.91 -15.72
CA VAL A 400 26.65 -13.20 -15.78
C VAL A 400 26.91 -12.78 -17.23
N VAL A 401 27.24 -11.51 -17.43
CA VAL A 401 27.49 -10.91 -18.75
C VAL A 401 28.99 -10.75 -19.00
N THR A 402 29.74 -10.39 -17.96
CA THR A 402 31.21 -10.33 -17.98
C THR A 402 31.74 -10.69 -16.60
N PHE A 403 32.84 -11.44 -16.57
CA PHE A 403 33.55 -11.86 -15.37
C PHE A 403 35.03 -11.91 -15.73
N GLU A 404 35.89 -11.32 -14.90
CA GLU A 404 37.35 -11.24 -15.13
C GLU A 404 38.08 -12.41 -14.46
#